data_AF-A0A7Y5BW32-F1
#
_entry.id   AF-A0A7Y5BW32-F1
#
_cell.length_a   1.000
_cell.length_b   1.000
_cell.length_c   1.000
_cell.angle_alpha   90.00
_cell.angle_beta   90.00
_cell.angle_gamma   90.00
#
_symmetry.space_group_name_H-M   'P 1'
#
loop_
_entity.id
_entity.type
_entity.pdbx_description
1 polymer ?
#
loop_
_entity_poly.entity_id
_entity_poly.type
_entity_poly.pdbx_seq_one_letter_code
_entity_poly.pdbx_strand_id
1 'polypeptide(L)'
;MNVINIFLGFAVLLTGRKLFWLFIAALGFLAGASLGPRFIEADPAWLIWVFSLGLGFVGALLAVFLKRLAVSLAGFVGGWYLMMTLATTFDWQLGNTAWVLYLIGGLIVSGVVSGLYDWALIFLSSIVGALAIVQGLDLSLSPVLVSLLLLALIVAGVSAQNRAWRAEHPARPDPEKPKTPPPPKKKTA
;
A
#
# COMPACT_ATOMS: atom_id res chain seq x y z
N MET A 1 5.48 -2.00 29.33
CA MET A 1 4.41 -1.23 28.65
C MET A 1 4.99 -0.14 27.75
N ASN A 2 5.19 -0.44 26.47
CA ASN A 2 5.67 0.54 25.50
C ASN A 2 4.49 1.22 24.83
N VAL A 3 4.03 2.34 25.41
CA VAL A 3 2.97 3.20 24.86
C VAL A 3 3.27 3.58 23.39
N ILE A 4 4.56 3.73 23.06
CA ILE A 4 5.06 3.98 21.70
C ILE A 4 4.60 2.88 20.72
N ASN A 5 4.68 1.60 21.08
CA ASN A 5 4.30 0.49 20.20
C ASN A 5 2.80 0.45 19.90
N ILE A 6 1.96 0.92 20.83
CA ILE A 6 0.51 0.98 20.67
C ILE A 6 0.14 2.08 19.66
N PHE A 7 0.71 3.28 19.81
CA PHE A 7 0.50 4.38 18.86
C PHE A 7 1.10 4.06 17.48
N LEU A 8 2.27 3.42 17.44
CA LEU A 8 2.88 2.96 16.20
C LEU A 8 2.00 1.91 15.51
N GLY A 9 1.50 0.93 16.27
CA GLY A 9 0.60 -0.10 15.77
C GLY A 9 -0.69 0.46 15.22
N PHE A 10 -1.31 1.42 15.91
CA PHE A 10 -2.53 2.10 15.47
C PHE A 10 -2.29 2.96 14.22
N ALA A 11 -1.17 3.69 14.19
CA ALA A 11 -0.76 4.47 13.02
C ALA A 11 -0.51 3.58 11.80
N VAL A 12 0.16 2.44 11.97
CA VAL A 12 0.40 1.45 10.90
C VAL A 12 -0.91 0.79 10.45
N LEU A 13 -1.84 0.47 11.36
CA LEU A 13 -3.14 -0.13 11.05
C LEU A 13 -4.05 0.82 10.28
N LEU A 14 -4.01 2.11 10.57
CA LEU A 14 -4.83 3.13 9.89
C LEU A 14 -4.18 3.67 8.62
N THR A 15 -2.84 3.65 8.55
CA THR A 15 -2.08 4.39 7.54
C THR A 15 -1.26 3.47 6.64
N GLY A 16 -1.33 2.15 6.77
CA GLY A 16 -0.44 1.21 6.06
C GLY A 16 -0.28 1.43 4.56
N ARG A 17 -1.35 1.83 3.86
CA ARG A 17 -1.29 2.20 2.43
C ARG A 17 -0.51 3.49 2.15
N LYS A 18 -0.59 4.46 3.06
CA LYS A 18 0.07 5.78 3.02
C LYS A 18 1.47 5.76 3.64
N LEU A 19 1.79 4.76 4.46
CA LEU A 19 3.07 4.65 5.18
C LEU A 19 4.27 4.46 4.24
N PHE A 20 4.07 3.85 3.08
CA PHE A 20 5.14 3.65 2.10
C PHE A 20 5.70 4.99 1.59
N TRP A 21 4.83 5.96 1.32
CA TRP A 21 5.24 7.30 0.90
C TRP A 21 6.03 8.00 2.00
N LEU A 22 5.54 7.91 3.23
CA LEU A 22 6.19 8.48 4.41
C LEU A 22 7.55 7.82 4.70
N PHE A 23 7.65 6.50 4.49
CA PHE A 23 8.88 5.75 4.70
C PHE A 23 9.97 6.16 3.73
N ILE A 24 9.65 6.23 2.42
CA ILE A 24 10.60 6.72 1.43
C ILE A 24 10.91 8.22 1.64
N ALA A 25 9.94 9.03 2.07
CA ALA A 25 10.18 10.41 2.45
C ALA A 25 11.17 10.52 3.63
N ALA A 26 11.02 9.67 4.64
CA ALA A 26 11.93 9.60 5.77
C ALA A 26 13.33 9.14 5.35
N LEU A 27 13.43 8.15 4.46
CA LEU A 27 14.71 7.74 3.88
C LEU A 27 15.36 8.87 3.06
N GLY A 28 14.59 9.60 2.26
CA GLY A 28 15.05 10.77 1.52
C GLY A 28 15.53 11.89 2.45
N PHE A 29 14.81 12.11 3.55
CA PHE A 29 15.20 13.05 4.59
C PHE A 29 16.51 12.64 5.28
N LEU A 30 16.65 11.37 5.66
CA LEU A 30 17.87 10.84 6.28
C LEU A 30 19.06 10.88 5.31
N ALA A 31 18.83 10.59 4.03
CA ALA A 31 19.83 10.75 2.98
C ALA A 31 20.23 12.22 2.84
N GLY A 32 19.28 13.15 2.85
CA GLY A 32 19.56 14.58 2.83
C GLY A 32 20.28 15.09 4.06
N ALA A 33 19.97 14.55 5.25
CA ALA A 33 20.63 14.92 6.49
C ALA A 33 22.07 14.39 6.58
N SER A 34 22.34 13.23 5.98
CA SER A 34 23.68 12.62 5.96
C SER A 34 24.56 13.13 4.83
N LEU A 35 23.98 13.44 3.66
CA LEU A 35 24.70 13.96 2.50
C LEU A 35 24.77 15.49 2.49
N GLY A 36 23.80 16.19 3.10
CA GLY A 36 23.74 17.65 3.18
C GLY A 36 25.03 18.28 3.70
N PRO A 37 25.59 17.83 4.84
CA PRO A 37 26.86 18.34 5.35
C PRO A 37 28.09 18.05 4.46
N ARG A 38 27.99 17.08 3.53
CA ARG A 38 29.10 16.70 2.62
C ARG A 38 29.08 17.49 1.32
N PHE A 39 27.90 17.88 0.85
CA PHE A 39 27.72 18.62 -0.40
C PHE A 39 27.53 20.12 -0.18
N ILE A 40 27.12 20.52 1.01
CA ILE A 40 26.91 21.91 1.38
C ILE A 40 27.75 22.19 2.62
N GLU A 41 28.85 22.94 2.45
CA GLU A 41 29.52 23.63 3.55
C GLU A 41 28.60 24.79 4.00
N ALA A 42 27.51 24.43 4.70
CA ALA A 42 26.46 25.37 5.09
C ALA A 42 26.75 25.94 6.48
N ASP A 43 27.24 27.16 6.51
CA ASP A 43 27.01 28.08 7.62
C ASP A 43 25.92 29.05 7.15
N PRO A 44 24.65 28.96 7.62
CA PRO A 44 24.17 28.40 8.89
C PRO A 44 23.46 27.02 8.83
N ALA A 45 23.44 26.34 9.98
CA ALA A 45 22.93 24.97 10.17
C ALA A 45 21.45 24.73 9.78
N TRP A 46 20.59 25.76 9.74
CA TRP A 46 19.19 25.59 9.34
C TRP A 46 19.03 25.22 7.87
N LEU A 47 20.00 25.55 7.02
CA LEU A 47 19.97 25.24 5.58
C LEU A 47 20.04 23.72 5.32
N ILE A 48 20.73 22.97 6.18
CA ILE A 48 20.82 21.50 6.10
C ILE A 48 19.44 20.87 6.35
N TRP A 49 18.67 21.40 7.30
CA TRP A 49 17.31 20.91 7.58
C TRP A 49 16.37 21.19 6.40
N VAL A 50 16.46 22.38 5.79
CA VAL A 50 15.66 22.72 4.59
C VAL A 50 16.02 21.82 3.41
N PHE A 51 17.30 21.57 3.17
CA PHE A 51 17.77 20.65 2.12
C PHE A 51 17.29 19.21 2.36
N SER A 52 17.38 18.74 3.61
CA SER A 52 16.89 17.41 4.01
C SER A 52 15.39 17.29 3.83
N LEU A 53 14.63 18.33 4.17
CA LEU A 53 13.19 18.38 3.95
C LEU A 53 12.85 18.33 2.45
N GLY A 54 13.60 19.06 1.63
CA GLY A 54 13.47 19.05 0.18
C GLY A 54 13.73 17.66 -0.42
N LEU A 55 14.82 17.00 -0.02
CA LEU A 55 15.13 15.63 -0.44
C LEU A 55 14.09 14.63 0.05
N GLY A 56 13.60 14.78 1.27
CA GLY A 56 12.49 13.99 1.79
C GLY A 56 11.23 14.15 0.95
N PHE A 57 10.87 15.38 0.58
CA PHE A 57 9.73 15.67 -0.29
C PHE A 57 9.89 15.07 -1.70
N VAL A 58 11.08 15.19 -2.29
CA VAL A 58 11.40 14.56 -3.59
C VAL A 58 11.30 13.04 -3.49
N GLY A 59 11.86 12.44 -2.44
CA GLY A 59 11.74 11.01 -2.17
C GLY A 59 10.29 10.57 -2.05
N ALA A 60 9.49 11.36 -1.37
CA ALA A 60 8.05 11.15 -1.27
C ALA A 60 7.38 11.19 -2.66
N LEU A 61 7.58 12.25 -3.45
CA LEU A 61 7.01 12.34 -4.80
C LEU A 61 7.42 11.14 -5.68
N LEU A 62 8.70 10.78 -5.65
CA LEU A 62 9.22 9.59 -6.32
C LEU A 62 8.53 8.32 -5.84
N ALA A 63 8.28 8.17 -4.54
CA ALA A 63 7.61 7.00 -3.98
C ALA A 63 6.21 6.78 -4.56
N VAL A 64 5.43 7.83 -4.82
CA VAL A 64 4.09 7.69 -5.42
C VAL A 64 4.21 7.20 -6.86
N PHE A 65 5.15 7.78 -7.61
CA PHE A 65 5.30 7.53 -9.04
C PHE A 65 5.97 6.17 -9.33
N LEU A 66 7.12 5.92 -8.70
CA LEU A 66 7.91 4.69 -8.89
C LEU A 66 7.18 3.47 -8.37
N LYS A 67 6.39 3.57 -7.30
CA LYS A 67 5.67 2.42 -6.75
C LYS A 67 4.73 1.80 -7.76
N ARG A 68 3.93 2.61 -8.46
CA ARG A 68 2.97 2.11 -9.45
C ARG A 68 3.69 1.51 -10.66
N LEU A 69 4.77 2.15 -11.10
CA LEU A 69 5.64 1.65 -12.18
C LEU A 69 6.33 0.33 -11.80
N ALA A 70 6.94 0.25 -10.62
CA ALA A 70 7.66 -0.93 -10.17
C ALA A 70 6.76 -2.16 -10.10
N VAL A 71 5.55 -2.01 -9.56
CA VAL A 71 4.57 -3.11 -9.47
C VAL A 71 4.13 -3.57 -10.86
N SER A 72 3.83 -2.62 -11.75
CA SER A 72 3.41 -2.92 -13.13
C SER A 72 4.53 -3.59 -13.92
N LEU A 73 5.75 -3.08 -13.83
CA LEU A 73 6.92 -3.64 -14.51
C LEU A 73 7.29 -5.03 -13.97
N ALA A 74 7.26 -5.23 -12.65
CA ALA A 74 7.48 -6.53 -12.05
C ALA A 74 6.45 -7.56 -12.53
N GLY A 75 5.16 -7.17 -12.56
CA GLY A 75 4.10 -8.02 -13.09
C GLY A 75 4.26 -8.30 -14.59
N PHE A 76 4.73 -7.32 -15.37
CA PHE A 76 4.98 -7.50 -16.80
C PHE A 76 6.14 -8.48 -17.06
N VAL A 77 7.28 -8.28 -16.40
CA VAL A 77 8.44 -9.18 -16.53
C VAL A 77 8.09 -10.59 -16.05
N GLY A 78 7.38 -10.69 -14.92
CA GLY A 78 6.90 -11.97 -14.40
C GLY A 78 5.93 -12.67 -15.37
N GLY A 79 4.97 -11.93 -15.95
CA GLY A 79 4.02 -12.47 -16.92
C GLY A 79 4.65 -12.87 -18.24
N TRP A 80 5.61 -12.10 -18.73
CA TRP A 80 6.41 -12.43 -19.90
C TRP A 80 7.16 -13.76 -19.68
N TYR A 81 7.89 -13.87 -18.55
CA TYR A 81 8.66 -15.06 -18.21
C TYR A 81 7.77 -16.29 -17.98
N LEU A 82 6.61 -16.10 -17.33
CA LEU A 82 5.61 -17.16 -17.18
C LEU A 82 5.15 -17.67 -18.54
N MET A 83 4.78 -16.78 -19.45
CA MET A 83 4.26 -17.18 -20.76
C MET A 83 5.33 -17.85 -21.62
N MET A 84 6.58 -17.40 -21.53
CA MET A 84 7.72 -18.07 -22.15
C MET A 84 7.89 -19.49 -21.60
N THR A 85 7.86 -19.64 -20.28
CA THR A 85 7.99 -20.95 -19.63
C THR A 85 6.85 -21.88 -20.04
N LEU A 86 5.60 -21.40 -20.06
CA LEU A 86 4.45 -22.17 -20.53
C LEU A 86 4.61 -22.58 -21.99
N ALA A 87 4.95 -21.66 -22.88
CA ALA A 87 5.14 -21.97 -24.30
C ALA A 87 6.21 -23.04 -24.53
N THR A 88 7.33 -22.98 -23.79
CA THR A 88 8.36 -24.03 -23.86
C THR A 88 7.92 -25.35 -23.24
N THR A 89 7.14 -25.31 -22.15
CA THR A 89 6.69 -26.52 -21.43
C THR A 89 5.66 -27.31 -22.25
N PHE A 90 4.79 -26.62 -22.99
CA PHE A 90 3.78 -27.22 -23.85
C PHE A 90 4.25 -27.43 -25.30
N ASP A 91 5.53 -27.21 -25.58
CA ASP A 91 6.14 -27.27 -26.92
C ASP A 91 5.35 -26.47 -27.98
N TRP A 92 4.87 -25.28 -27.63
CA TRP A 92 4.19 -24.40 -28.58
C TRP A 92 5.20 -23.82 -29.57
N GLN A 93 5.20 -24.38 -30.78
CA GLN A 93 6.03 -23.93 -31.91
C GLN A 93 5.44 -22.65 -32.53
N LEU A 94 5.52 -21.55 -31.79
CA LEU A 94 5.04 -20.22 -32.21
C LEU A 94 6.05 -19.48 -33.11
N GLY A 95 7.28 -19.99 -33.25
CA GLY A 95 8.31 -19.39 -34.09
C GLY A 95 8.48 -17.88 -33.84
N ASN A 96 8.47 -17.08 -34.91
CA ASN A 96 8.65 -15.63 -34.84
C ASN A 96 7.44 -14.85 -34.28
N THR A 97 6.29 -15.47 -34.03
CA THR A 97 5.12 -14.78 -33.43
C THR A 97 5.03 -14.97 -31.92
N ALA A 98 5.94 -15.73 -31.32
CA ALA A 98 5.96 -16.01 -29.88
C ALA A 98 6.05 -14.75 -29.00
N TRP A 99 6.74 -13.70 -29.47
CA TRP A 99 6.88 -12.43 -28.73
C TRP A 99 5.53 -11.75 -28.48
N VAL A 100 4.56 -11.89 -29.39
CA VAL A 100 3.21 -11.31 -29.23
C VAL A 100 2.50 -11.97 -28.05
N LEU A 101 2.59 -13.30 -27.96
CA LEU A 101 2.01 -14.06 -26.86
C LEU A 101 2.63 -13.67 -25.52
N TYR A 102 3.95 -13.48 -25.49
CA TYR A 102 4.68 -13.08 -24.28
C TYR A 102 4.34 -11.64 -23.85
N LEU A 103 4.16 -10.71 -24.79
CA LEU A 103 3.68 -9.36 -24.51
C LEU A 103 2.28 -9.39 -23.89
N ILE A 104 1.38 -10.18 -24.46
CA ILE A 104 0.01 -10.33 -23.95
C ILE A 104 0.04 -10.91 -22.54
N GLY A 105 0.83 -11.97 -22.32
CA GLY A 105 1.02 -12.56 -20.98
C GLY A 105 1.55 -11.54 -19.98
N GLY A 106 2.57 -10.76 -20.35
CA GLY A 106 3.10 -9.67 -19.54
C GLY A 106 2.05 -8.62 -19.18
N LEU A 107 1.28 -8.13 -20.16
CA LEU A 107 0.27 -7.11 -19.92
C LEU A 107 -0.87 -7.61 -19.02
N ILE A 108 -1.35 -8.83 -19.24
CA ILE A 108 -2.41 -9.44 -18.43
C ILE A 108 -1.94 -9.55 -16.97
N VAL A 109 -0.78 -10.16 -16.74
CA VAL A 109 -0.26 -10.36 -15.39
C VAL A 109 0.08 -9.03 -14.72
N SER A 110 0.61 -8.04 -15.47
CA SER A 110 0.85 -6.69 -14.96
C SER A 110 -0.43 -6.04 -14.42
N GLY A 111 -1.55 -6.16 -15.14
CA GLY A 111 -2.85 -5.66 -14.70
C GLY A 111 -3.35 -6.37 -13.44
N VAL A 112 -3.25 -7.70 -13.41
CA VAL A 112 -3.64 -8.51 -12.24
C VAL A 112 -2.82 -8.15 -11.00
N VAL A 113 -1.49 -8.11 -11.12
CA VAL A 113 -0.58 -7.77 -10.02
C VAL A 113 -0.84 -6.35 -9.52
N SER A 114 -1.10 -5.40 -10.43
CA SER A 114 -1.43 -4.03 -10.05
C SER A 114 -2.72 -3.94 -9.21
N GLY A 115 -3.73 -4.75 -9.53
CA GLY A 115 -4.96 -4.84 -8.73
C GLY A 115 -4.75 -5.54 -7.38
N LEU A 116 -3.95 -6.61 -7.35
CA LEU A 116 -3.62 -7.35 -6.13
C LEU A 116 -2.74 -6.57 -5.16
N TYR A 117 -1.94 -5.63 -5.66
CA TYR A 117 -1.03 -4.84 -4.85
C TYR A 117 -1.75 -4.06 -3.73
N ASP A 118 -2.91 -3.49 -4.02
CA ASP A 118 -3.71 -2.78 -3.01
C ASP A 118 -4.24 -3.71 -1.93
N TRP A 119 -4.69 -4.91 -2.33
CA TRP A 119 -5.11 -5.95 -1.40
C TRP A 119 -3.95 -6.48 -0.56
N ALA A 120 -2.77 -6.65 -1.17
CA ALA A 120 -1.57 -7.07 -0.47
C ALA A 120 -1.17 -6.06 0.61
N LEU A 121 -1.29 -4.76 0.33
CA LEU A 121 -1.04 -3.72 1.33
C LEU A 121 -2.04 -3.77 2.48
N ILE A 122 -3.32 -4.03 2.21
CA ILE A 122 -4.35 -4.18 3.25
C ILE A 122 -4.01 -5.34 4.18
N PHE A 123 -3.71 -6.50 3.58
CA PHE A 123 -3.34 -7.69 4.34
C PHE A 123 -2.07 -7.48 5.16
N LEU A 124 -1.01 -6.97 4.53
CA LEU A 124 0.28 -6.78 5.19
C LEU A 124 0.17 -5.75 6.32
N SER A 125 -0.52 -4.63 6.10
CA SER A 125 -0.77 -3.62 7.12
C SER A 125 -1.56 -4.18 8.31
N SER A 126 -2.57 -5.00 8.04
CA SER A 126 -3.37 -5.63 9.09
C SER A 126 -2.54 -6.58 9.95
N ILE A 127 -1.64 -7.37 9.34
CA ILE A 127 -0.72 -8.27 10.03
C ILE A 127 0.28 -7.49 10.89
N VAL A 128 0.97 -6.52 10.30
CA VAL A 128 2.00 -5.73 11.02
C VAL A 128 1.37 -4.94 12.16
N GLY A 129 0.21 -4.32 11.94
CA GLY A 129 -0.50 -3.60 12.99
C GLY A 129 -0.99 -4.52 14.11
N ALA A 130 -1.51 -5.71 13.77
CA ALA A 130 -1.91 -6.70 14.77
C ALA A 130 -0.72 -7.18 15.61
N LEU A 131 0.42 -7.48 14.98
CA LEU A 131 1.67 -7.85 15.66
C LEU A 131 2.15 -6.75 16.60
N ALA A 132 2.15 -5.49 16.14
CA ALA A 132 2.59 -4.35 16.94
C ALA A 132 1.72 -4.14 18.19
N ILE A 133 0.39 -4.31 18.07
CA ILE A 133 -0.52 -4.22 19.22
C ILE A 133 -0.26 -5.35 20.22
N VAL A 134 -0.16 -6.59 19.74
CA VAL A 134 0.10 -7.76 20.60
C VAL A 134 1.42 -7.61 21.36
N GLN A 135 2.49 -7.17 20.68
CA GLN A 135 3.79 -6.92 21.31
C GLN A 135 3.76 -5.72 22.27
N GLY A 136 2.97 -4.68 21.98
CA GLY A 136 2.88 -3.48 22.81
C GLY A 136 2.11 -3.69 24.12
N LEU A 137 1.13 -4.59 24.12
CA LEU A 137 0.31 -4.90 25.30
C LEU A 137 1.04 -5.76 26.34
N ASP A 138 2.16 -6.39 25.97
CA ASP A 138 3.01 -7.20 26.87
C ASP A 138 2.17 -8.20 27.70
N LEU A 139 1.21 -8.83 27.03
CA LEU A 139 0.22 -9.67 27.67
C LEU A 139 0.86 -11.01 28.05
N SER A 140 0.94 -11.29 29.36
CA SER A 140 1.32 -12.59 29.93
C SER A 140 0.21 -13.65 29.72
N LEU A 141 -0.29 -13.78 28.50
CA LEU A 141 -1.30 -14.75 28.09
C LEU A 141 -0.65 -16.05 27.60
N SER A 142 -1.43 -17.13 27.57
CA SER A 142 -0.97 -18.38 26.94
C SER A 142 -0.73 -18.17 25.44
N PRO A 143 0.22 -18.91 24.82
CA PRO A 143 0.54 -18.77 23.40
C PRO A 143 -0.68 -18.96 22.47
N VAL A 144 -1.63 -19.80 22.89
CA VAL A 144 -2.88 -20.03 22.18
C VAL A 144 -3.77 -18.79 22.18
N LEU A 145 -3.95 -18.14 23.34
CA LEU A 145 -4.76 -16.92 23.46
C LEU A 145 -4.13 -15.75 22.69
N VAL A 146 -2.80 -15.64 22.69
CA VAL A 146 -2.07 -14.64 21.89
C VAL A 146 -2.33 -14.86 20.39
N SER A 147 -2.30 -16.11 19.93
CA SER A 147 -2.56 -16.46 18.52
C SER A 147 -4.01 -16.14 18.11
N LEU A 148 -4.98 -16.44 18.97
CA LEU A 148 -6.40 -16.11 18.72
C LEU A 148 -6.63 -14.60 18.69
N LEU A 149 -6.00 -13.86 19.61
CA LEU A 149 -6.06 -12.39 19.64
C LEU A 149 -5.45 -11.81 18.35
N LEU A 150 -4.28 -12.29 17.94
CA LEU A 150 -3.63 -11.84 16.70
C LEU A 150 -4.54 -12.06 15.50
N LEU A 151 -5.14 -13.25 15.38
CA LEU A 151 -6.02 -13.60 14.27
C LEU A 151 -7.28 -12.72 14.27
N ALA A 152 -7.88 -12.47 15.44
CA ALA A 152 -9.01 -11.56 15.59
C ALA A 152 -8.65 -10.12 15.18
N LEU A 153 -7.48 -9.62 15.57
CA LEU A 153 -7.01 -8.28 15.18
C LEU A 153 -6.74 -8.16 13.68
N ILE A 154 -6.16 -9.19 13.04
CA ILE A 154 -5.95 -9.21 11.59
C ILE A 154 -7.29 -9.12 10.86
N VAL A 155 -8.26 -9.95 11.25
CA VAL A 155 -9.61 -9.94 10.64
C VAL A 155 -10.30 -8.59 10.84
N ALA A 156 -10.17 -7.99 12.03
CA ALA A 156 -10.69 -6.66 12.31
C ALA A 156 -10.02 -5.59 11.43
N GLY A 157 -8.69 -5.62 11.30
CA GLY A 157 -7.90 -4.72 10.47
C GLY A 157 -8.30 -4.78 8.98
N VAL A 158 -8.36 -5.99 8.41
CA VAL A 158 -8.77 -6.20 7.01
C VAL A 158 -10.20 -5.70 6.80
N SER A 159 -11.11 -6.00 7.73
CA SER A 159 -12.50 -5.57 7.66
C SER A 159 -12.64 -4.04 7.70
N ALA A 160 -11.91 -3.37 8.60
CA ALA A 160 -11.93 -1.92 8.74
C ALA A 160 -11.35 -1.23 7.49
N GLN A 161 -10.19 -1.68 7.00
CA GLN A 161 -9.55 -1.11 5.82
C GLN A 161 -10.37 -1.33 4.54
N ASN A 162 -10.99 -2.51 4.38
CA ASN A 162 -11.88 -2.80 3.25
C ASN A 162 -13.15 -1.93 3.27
N ARG A 163 -13.75 -1.69 4.45
CA ARG A 163 -14.90 -0.77 4.59
C ARG A 163 -14.51 0.66 4.22
N ALA A 164 -13.36 1.14 4.67
CA ALA A 164 -12.86 2.47 4.35
C ALA A 164 -12.65 2.64 2.83
N TRP A 165 -12.05 1.64 2.16
CA TRP A 165 -11.88 1.67 0.71
C TRP A 165 -13.22 1.76 -0.04
N ARG A 166 -14.23 0.97 0.37
CA ARG A 166 -15.57 1.02 -0.24
C ARG A 166 -16.30 2.35 0.00
N ALA A 167 -16.04 3.04 1.10
CA ALA A 167 -16.62 4.34 1.39
C ALA A 167 -16.03 5.45 0.49
N GLU A 168 -14.75 5.36 0.14
CA GLU A 168 -14.08 6.31 -0.77
C GLU A 168 -14.46 6.10 -2.25
N HIS A 169 -14.87 4.88 -2.63
CA HIS A 169 -15.31 4.54 -3.99
C HIS A 169 -16.76 4.02 -3.95
N PRO A 170 -17.75 4.89 -3.63
CA PRO A 170 -19.14 4.48 -3.65
C PRO A 170 -19.49 4.01 -5.06
N ALA A 171 -20.17 2.85 -5.14
CA ALA A 171 -20.75 2.38 -6.39
C ALA A 171 -21.57 3.52 -7.01
N ARG A 172 -21.37 3.78 -8.31
CA ARG A 172 -22.15 4.78 -9.04
C ARG A 172 -23.64 4.58 -8.69
N PRO A 173 -24.38 5.63 -8.27
CA PRO A 173 -25.80 5.52 -8.04
C PRO A 173 -26.43 4.90 -9.28
N ASP A 174 -27.15 3.80 -9.07
CA ASP A 174 -27.89 3.13 -10.11
C ASP A 174 -28.86 4.14 -10.76
N PRO A 175 -28.69 4.48 -12.05
CA PRO A 175 -29.59 5.43 -12.71
C PRO A 175 -31.04 4.95 -12.73
N GLU A 176 -31.29 3.66 -12.49
CA GLU A 176 -32.63 3.07 -12.47
C GLU A 176 -33.32 3.11 -11.11
N LYS A 177 -32.64 3.47 -10.01
CA LYS A 177 -33.33 3.65 -8.72
C LYS A 177 -34.14 4.94 -8.73
N PRO A 178 -35.49 4.88 -8.63
CA PRO A 178 -36.31 6.08 -8.57
C PRO A 178 -35.87 6.93 -7.39
N LYS A 179 -35.53 8.19 -7.63
CA LYS A 179 -35.28 9.16 -6.56
C LYS A 179 -36.54 9.19 -5.69
N THR A 180 -36.44 8.75 -4.44
CA THR A 180 -37.54 8.81 -3.49
C THR A 180 -37.99 10.26 -3.37
N PRO A 181 -39.29 10.57 -3.58
CA PRO A 181 -39.78 11.93 -3.45
C PRO A 181 -39.50 12.46 -2.05
N PRO A 182 -39.10 13.73 -1.90
CA PRO A 182 -38.90 14.34 -0.59
C PRO A 182 -40.20 14.28 0.21
N PRO A 183 -40.14 14.03 1.53
CA PRO A 183 -41.32 13.96 2.38
C PRO A 183 -42.09 15.29 2.34
N PRO A 184 -43.44 15.26 2.33
CA PRO A 184 -44.24 16.47 2.28
C PRO A 184 -43.92 17.34 3.49
N LYS A 185 -43.55 18.60 3.22
CA LYS A 185 -43.32 19.61 4.27
C LYS A 185 -44.61 19.71 5.09
N LYS A 186 -44.56 19.29 6.36
CA LYS A 186 -45.63 19.55 7.32
C LYS A 186 -45.79 21.06 7.41
N LYS A 187 -46.90 21.59 6.90
CA LYS A 187 -47.33 22.95 7.19
C LYS A 187 -47.66 22.98 8.68
N THR A 188 -46.77 23.56 9.48
CA THR A 188 -47.10 24.03 10.82
C THR A 188 -48.12 25.16 10.65
N ALA A 189 -49.35 24.89 11.05
CA ALA A 189 -50.40 25.89 11.25
C ALA A 189 -50.31 26.42 12.68
#